data_AF-A0A967F8W9-F1
#
_entry.id   AF-A0A967F8W9-F1
#
_cell.length_a   1.000
_cell.length_b   1.000
_cell.length_c   1.000
_cell.angle_alpha   90.00
_cell.angle_beta   90.00
_cell.angle_gamma   90.00
#
_symmetry.space_group_name_H-M   'P 1'
#
loop_
_entity.id
_entity.type
_entity.pdbx_description
1 polymer ?
#
loop_
_entity_poly.entity_id
_entity_poly.type
_entity_poly.pdbx_seq_one_letter_code
_entity_poly.pdbx_strand_id
1 'polypeptide(L)'
;MLWLAVDCAAFELDSHYYLRFGLSLLACFDWQESHLIASGDWGMDENGSTHAEMNPVQTRNKVGWHAFGHLDGRFHELWLRSRQEPDLELRLIKLGQFMHFLEDWEAHAGYGIRLGHARDTFRGRDPDSLGNSAAKNHRMVQSALDHLLETCNDLERLETDPDRRLIEIMNLVYEDGLLADVFDASDAGWRRGKTGGFRPEGPAIKAAIKTRIEELIERSVKPLSDKGVPADFEPGTARGIPPSLAIPFDAEGQVIVKRSMAQSLRDWASGAELAADVTLSLEQVRIDYRGTARTRPAGWQVTLVAANEGELPSAEGHIEVVVIDSDDERLLAQATAPLAALQPGERTTVRLRLTARGRPEPDVIVGAFARVGDLTAMNDEDWLMLGDAEEELPDVPITTDLDPPVIGPETVRFLEPPRTFIVDDRICIMVTALCAGGDSPQKLEKVVGEVLGEREEPYVDELDVPGRWSALSTEQGLVAGKTFECYWPKPENFAQLRAEDPGALRFLITLEARGADPHTQEFPIDPDFVRRAIERFGPDTE
;
A
#
# COMPACT_ATOMS: atom_id res chain seq x y z
N MET A 1 -16.58 17.25 28.42
CA MET A 1 -16.91 16.64 27.12
C MET A 1 -15.62 16.73 26.35
N LEU A 2 -14.80 15.66 26.40
CA LEU A 2 -13.49 15.56 25.74
C LEU A 2 -13.76 15.44 24.24
N TRP A 3 -13.26 16.37 23.45
CA TRP A 3 -13.14 16.19 22.00
C TRP A 3 -11.77 15.52 21.77
N LEU A 4 -11.79 14.32 21.20
CA LEU A 4 -10.60 13.65 20.70
C LEU A 4 -10.09 14.44 19.49
N ALA A 5 -8.77 14.59 19.37
CA ALA A 5 -8.13 15.08 18.15
C ALA A 5 -8.75 14.36 16.94
N VAL A 6 -9.14 15.13 15.94
CA VAL A 6 -9.72 14.57 14.71
C VAL A 6 -8.61 13.77 14.04
N ASP A 7 -8.78 12.46 14.10
CA ASP A 7 -7.84 11.44 13.65
C ASP A 7 -7.78 11.45 12.12
N CYS A 8 -6.93 12.29 11.54
CA CYS A 8 -6.74 12.37 10.08
C CYS A 8 -6.23 11.05 9.47
N ALA A 9 -5.66 10.17 10.29
CA ALA A 9 -5.14 8.84 10.00
C ALA A 9 -6.24 7.75 9.86
N ALA A 10 -7.42 8.13 9.35
CA ALA A 10 -8.60 7.31 9.06
C ALA A 10 -8.35 5.82 8.76
N PHE A 11 -7.54 5.60 7.73
CA PHE A 11 -7.45 4.35 7.00
C PHE A 11 -6.01 3.85 6.93
N GLU A 12 -5.02 4.74 6.92
CA GLU A 12 -3.63 4.33 6.97
C GLU A 12 -3.32 3.42 8.19
N LEU A 13 -3.95 3.68 9.35
CA LEU A 13 -3.80 2.80 10.53
C LEU A 13 -4.42 1.39 10.34
N ASP A 14 -5.42 1.24 9.48
CA ASP A 14 -6.10 -0.04 9.29
C ASP A 14 -5.23 -1.06 8.54
N SER A 15 -4.52 -0.59 7.52
CA SER A 15 -3.68 -1.39 6.63
C SER A 15 -2.22 -1.42 7.12
N HIS A 16 -1.60 -0.25 7.35
CA HIS A 16 -0.19 -0.13 7.77
C HIS A 16 0.06 -0.60 9.21
N TYR A 17 -0.97 -0.66 10.06
CA TYR A 17 -0.81 -1.11 11.44
C TYR A 17 -1.57 -2.40 11.76
N TYR A 18 -2.91 -2.37 11.76
CA TYR A 18 -3.68 -3.52 12.25
C TYR A 18 -3.53 -4.74 11.35
N LEU A 19 -3.70 -4.58 10.04
CA LEU A 19 -3.55 -5.68 9.09
C LEU A 19 -2.11 -6.20 9.11
N ARG A 20 -1.12 -5.30 9.09
CA ARG A 20 0.29 -5.65 9.22
C ARG A 20 0.61 -6.49 10.46
N PHE A 21 0.04 -6.13 11.60
CA PHE A 21 0.20 -6.86 12.86
C PHE A 21 -0.33 -8.29 12.73
N GLY A 22 -1.55 -8.44 12.19
CA GLY A 22 -2.18 -9.75 11.99
C GLY A 22 -1.40 -10.64 11.01
N LEU A 23 -0.96 -10.09 9.88
CA LEU A 23 -0.19 -10.83 8.87
C LEU A 23 1.19 -11.27 9.41
N SER A 24 1.86 -10.42 10.19
CA SER A 24 3.15 -10.75 10.81
C SER A 24 3.02 -11.93 11.78
N LEU A 25 1.97 -11.96 12.59
CA LEU A 25 1.64 -13.08 13.47
C LEU A 25 1.36 -14.38 12.71
N LEU A 26 0.59 -14.31 11.61
CA LEU A 26 0.26 -15.46 10.78
C LEU A 26 1.49 -16.09 10.11
N ALA A 27 2.47 -15.26 9.74
CA ALA A 27 3.73 -15.69 9.11
C ALA A 27 4.59 -16.54 10.08
N CYS A 28 5.39 -15.90 10.92
CA CYS A 28 6.18 -16.60 11.96
C CYS A 28 6.48 -15.76 13.20
N PHE A 29 6.19 -14.46 13.19
CA PHE A 29 6.61 -13.55 14.24
C PHE A 29 5.75 -13.73 15.50
N ASP A 30 6.34 -13.51 16.66
CA ASP A 30 5.59 -13.47 17.92
C ASP A 30 4.86 -12.13 18.09
N TRP A 31 4.12 -11.99 19.19
CA TRP A 31 3.38 -10.78 19.53
C TRP A 31 4.24 -9.51 19.59
N GLN A 32 5.44 -9.58 20.16
CA GLN A 32 6.32 -8.42 20.32
C GLN A 32 6.98 -8.06 19.00
N GLU A 33 7.43 -9.05 18.24
CA GLU A 33 8.03 -8.86 16.92
C GLU A 33 7.01 -8.29 15.93
N SER A 34 5.77 -8.79 15.94
CA SER A 34 4.67 -8.28 15.11
C SER A 34 4.34 -6.83 15.47
N HIS A 35 4.41 -6.48 16.75
CA HIS A 35 4.24 -5.09 17.22
C HIS A 35 5.33 -4.17 16.67
N LEU A 36 6.58 -4.63 16.64
CA LEU A 36 7.71 -3.86 16.08
C LEU A 36 7.57 -3.66 14.57
N ILE A 37 7.21 -4.71 13.82
CA ILE A 37 7.01 -4.62 12.37
C ILE A 37 5.87 -3.64 12.06
N ALA A 38 4.70 -3.83 12.66
CA ALA A 38 3.54 -2.96 12.44
C ALA A 38 3.81 -1.51 12.86
N SER A 39 4.53 -1.29 13.96
CA SER A 39 4.90 0.08 14.37
C SER A 39 5.97 0.70 13.47
N GLY A 40 6.82 -0.11 12.84
CA GLY A 40 7.80 0.37 11.85
C GLY A 40 7.17 0.74 10.52
N ASP A 41 6.07 0.07 10.17
CA ASP A 41 5.21 0.34 9.02
C ASP A 41 4.48 1.67 9.23
N TRP A 42 3.52 1.70 10.16
CA TRP A 42 2.76 2.91 10.50
C TRP A 42 3.60 4.11 10.95
N GLY A 43 4.75 3.85 11.59
CA GLY A 43 5.65 4.93 12.00
C GLY A 43 6.14 5.79 10.83
N MET A 44 6.11 5.31 9.59
CA MET A 44 6.49 6.10 8.42
C MET A 44 5.56 7.30 8.20
N ASP A 45 4.26 7.13 8.46
CA ASP A 45 3.26 8.21 8.43
C ASP A 45 3.26 9.04 9.71
N GLU A 46 3.53 8.44 10.87
CA GLU A 46 3.56 9.19 12.14
C GLU A 46 4.70 10.23 12.21
N ASN A 47 5.74 10.10 11.38
CA ASN A 47 6.92 10.94 11.43
C ASN A 47 6.91 12.02 10.34
N GLY A 48 6.91 13.29 10.74
CA GLY A 48 6.94 14.41 9.80
C GLY A 48 8.17 14.46 8.86
N SER A 49 9.26 13.74 9.16
CA SER A 49 10.42 13.61 8.27
C SER A 49 10.28 12.52 7.21
N THR A 50 9.31 11.62 7.35
CA THR A 50 9.09 10.50 6.43
C THR A 50 7.72 10.53 5.77
N HIS A 51 6.71 11.17 6.39
CA HIS A 51 5.36 11.35 5.87
C HIS A 51 5.35 11.84 4.42
N ALA A 52 4.37 11.36 3.64
CA ALA A 52 4.17 11.71 2.24
C ALA A 52 4.02 13.22 2.11
N GLU A 53 5.02 13.90 1.53
CA GLU A 53 4.94 15.35 1.38
C GLU A 53 3.87 15.70 0.35
N MET A 54 2.76 16.33 0.73
CA MET A 54 1.74 16.71 -0.25
C MET A 54 2.20 17.79 -1.23
N ASN A 55 3.28 18.52 -0.92
CA ASN A 55 3.83 19.51 -1.83
C ASN A 55 4.36 18.83 -3.11
N PRO A 56 3.79 19.13 -4.29
CA PRO A 56 4.13 18.46 -5.54
C PRO A 56 5.54 18.81 -6.05
N VAL A 57 6.21 19.80 -5.46
CA VAL A 57 7.62 20.08 -5.75
C VAL A 57 8.58 19.34 -4.82
N GLN A 58 8.08 18.75 -3.73
CA GLN A 58 8.84 17.97 -2.78
C GLN A 58 8.53 16.49 -2.94
N THR A 59 9.38 15.83 -3.71
CA THR A 59 9.17 14.43 -4.09
C THR A 59 9.97 13.47 -3.24
N ARG A 60 10.76 13.97 -2.27
CA ARG A 60 11.74 13.16 -1.53
C ARG A 60 11.04 12.04 -0.76
N ASN A 61 10.06 12.37 0.07
CA ASN A 61 9.37 11.35 0.86
C ASN A 61 8.41 10.53 0.01
N LYS A 62 7.74 11.17 -0.96
CA LYS A 62 6.88 10.48 -1.94
C LYS A 62 7.59 9.30 -2.61
N VAL A 63 8.82 9.54 -3.06
CA VAL A 63 9.64 8.52 -3.71
C VAL A 63 10.38 7.66 -2.70
N GLY A 64 10.82 8.23 -1.59
CA GLY A 64 11.68 7.57 -0.61
C GLY A 64 10.94 6.58 0.28
N TRP A 65 9.68 6.87 0.59
CA TRP A 65 8.91 6.17 1.62
C TRP A 65 7.53 5.74 1.13
N HIS A 66 6.93 6.49 0.20
CA HIS A 66 5.54 6.26 -0.22
C HIS A 66 5.38 5.75 -1.64
N ALA A 67 6.38 5.05 -2.19
CA ALA A 67 6.35 4.37 -3.49
C ALA A 67 5.83 5.14 -4.73
N PHE A 68 5.61 6.45 -4.66
CA PHE A 68 5.11 7.21 -5.81
C PHE A 68 6.11 7.14 -6.97
N GLY A 69 5.57 6.89 -8.17
CA GLY A 69 6.36 6.69 -9.38
C GLY A 69 7.09 5.35 -9.47
N HIS A 70 6.90 4.43 -8.53
CA HIS A 70 7.26 3.02 -8.66
C HIS A 70 8.72 2.77 -9.04
N LEU A 71 9.62 3.28 -8.20
CA LEU A 71 11.04 3.12 -8.45
C LEU A 71 11.53 1.76 -7.94
N ASP A 72 11.70 0.78 -8.84
CA ASP A 72 12.24 -0.56 -8.56
C ASP A 72 13.53 -0.51 -7.71
N GLY A 73 14.42 0.42 -8.03
CA GLY A 73 15.68 0.57 -7.30
C GLY A 73 15.49 0.92 -5.83
N ARG A 74 14.45 1.71 -5.50
CA ARG A 74 14.13 2.07 -4.11
C ARG A 74 13.45 0.91 -3.39
N PHE A 75 12.54 0.22 -4.05
CA PHE A 75 11.93 -1.02 -3.56
C PHE A 75 13.01 -2.02 -3.13
N HIS A 76 13.95 -2.30 -4.04
CA HIS A 76 15.06 -3.22 -3.80
C HIS A 76 16.00 -2.76 -2.67
N GLU A 77 16.35 -1.47 -2.64
CA GLU A 77 17.20 -0.90 -1.60
C GLU A 77 16.59 -1.07 -0.20
N LEU A 78 15.30 -0.73 -0.03
CA LEU A 78 14.61 -0.85 1.26
C LEU A 78 14.49 -2.31 1.71
N TRP A 79 14.19 -3.22 0.76
CA TRP A 79 14.17 -4.64 1.04
C TRP A 79 15.53 -5.14 1.55
N LEU A 80 16.62 -4.86 0.82
CA LEU A 80 17.97 -5.24 1.23
C LEU A 80 18.37 -4.61 2.56
N ARG A 81 18.00 -3.35 2.79
CA ARG A 81 18.28 -2.63 4.02
C ARG A 81 17.68 -3.33 5.24
N SER A 82 16.50 -3.93 5.11
CA SER A 82 15.89 -4.74 6.18
C SER A 82 16.67 -6.05 6.40
N ARG A 83 16.93 -6.83 5.34
CA ARG A 83 17.63 -8.13 5.44
C ARG A 83 19.05 -8.02 5.99
N GLN A 84 19.75 -6.96 5.64
CA GLN A 84 21.16 -6.75 5.99
C GLN A 84 21.36 -6.17 7.39
N GLU A 85 20.29 -5.78 8.11
CA GLU A 85 20.41 -5.28 9.47
C GLU A 85 20.74 -6.42 10.46
N PRO A 86 21.90 -6.38 11.13
CA PRO A 86 22.29 -7.45 12.05
C PRO A 86 21.55 -7.43 13.39
N ASP A 87 21.07 -6.27 13.86
CA ASP A 87 20.31 -6.15 15.10
C ASP A 87 18.84 -6.56 14.85
N LEU A 88 18.39 -7.65 15.45
CA LEU A 88 17.07 -8.22 15.17
C LEU A 88 15.93 -7.20 15.35
N GLU A 89 15.95 -6.42 16.44
CA GLU A 89 14.92 -5.41 16.69
C GLU A 89 14.89 -4.34 15.59
N LEU A 90 16.05 -3.78 15.22
CA LEU A 90 16.13 -2.83 14.10
C LEU A 90 15.79 -3.47 12.76
N ARG A 91 16.11 -4.76 12.56
CA ARG A 91 15.77 -5.50 11.34
C ARG A 91 14.26 -5.58 11.18
N LEU A 92 13.53 -5.88 12.25
CA LEU A 92 12.06 -5.94 12.25
C LEU A 92 11.42 -4.56 12.05
N ILE A 93 11.99 -3.51 12.64
CA ILE A 93 11.54 -2.13 12.40
C ILE A 93 11.75 -1.74 10.92
N LYS A 94 12.94 -2.02 10.37
CA LYS A 94 13.26 -1.76 8.95
C LYS A 94 12.44 -2.62 7.99
N LEU A 95 12.07 -3.83 8.41
CA LEU A 95 11.10 -4.65 7.70
C LEU A 95 9.76 -3.93 7.66
N GLY A 96 9.27 -3.39 8.79
CA GLY A 96 8.10 -2.51 8.84
C GLY A 96 8.18 -1.35 7.85
N GLN A 97 9.30 -0.62 7.81
CA GLN A 97 9.49 0.48 6.85
C GLN A 97 9.42 0.04 5.38
N PHE A 98 9.94 -1.15 5.08
CA PHE A 98 9.81 -1.73 3.74
C PHE A 98 8.36 -2.17 3.46
N MET A 99 7.66 -2.69 4.46
CA MET A 99 6.26 -3.07 4.34
C MET A 99 5.35 -1.88 4.06
N HIS A 100 5.62 -0.73 4.69
CA HIS A 100 4.98 0.55 4.34
C HIS A 100 5.13 0.86 2.85
N PHE A 101 6.38 0.86 2.38
CA PHE A 101 6.68 1.15 0.98
C PHE A 101 6.05 0.13 0.02
N LEU A 102 6.00 -1.15 0.41
CA LEU A 102 5.38 -2.24 -0.35
C LEU A 102 3.86 -2.09 -0.46
N GLU A 103 3.24 -1.57 0.58
CA GLU A 103 1.81 -1.33 0.61
C GLU A 103 1.42 -0.16 -0.29
N ASP A 104 2.14 0.96 -0.12
CA ASP A 104 2.06 2.12 -0.98
C ASP A 104 2.40 1.77 -2.43
N TRP A 105 3.25 0.77 -2.66
CA TRP A 105 3.52 0.26 -4.01
C TRP A 105 2.25 -0.26 -4.67
N GLU A 106 1.37 -0.97 -3.99
CA GLU A 106 0.14 -1.45 -4.63
C GLU A 106 -0.92 -0.34 -4.74
N ALA A 107 -1.07 0.48 -3.70
CA ALA A 107 -2.03 1.58 -3.66
C ALA A 107 -1.71 2.65 -4.72
N HIS A 108 -0.44 3.07 -4.80
CA HIS A 108 0.04 4.18 -5.61
C HIS A 108 0.39 3.84 -7.06
N ALA A 109 0.07 2.63 -7.48
CA ALA A 109 0.25 2.25 -8.87
C ALA A 109 -0.64 3.02 -9.82
N GLY A 110 -0.02 3.46 -10.92
CA GLY A 110 -0.59 4.39 -11.89
C GLY A 110 -0.40 5.87 -11.52
N TYR A 111 0.06 6.21 -10.30
CA TYR A 111 0.19 7.60 -9.89
C TYR A 111 1.58 8.19 -10.14
N GLY A 112 1.57 9.45 -10.59
CA GLY A 112 2.77 10.25 -10.80
C GLY A 112 3.43 10.67 -9.49
N ILE A 113 4.71 11.02 -9.57
CA ILE A 113 5.50 11.43 -8.40
C ILE A 113 5.01 12.75 -7.79
N ARG A 114 4.45 13.68 -8.59
CA ARG A 114 4.18 15.03 -8.10
C ARG A 114 2.82 15.15 -7.47
N LEU A 115 1.76 14.79 -8.18
CA LEU A 115 0.42 14.84 -7.60
C LEU A 115 0.10 13.60 -6.78
N GLY A 116 0.74 12.46 -7.06
CA GLY A 116 0.34 11.21 -6.45
C GLY A 116 -1.13 10.92 -6.73
N HIS A 117 -1.85 10.41 -5.73
CA HIS A 117 -3.30 10.20 -5.82
C HIS A 117 -4.15 11.40 -5.39
N ALA A 118 -3.56 12.60 -5.21
CA ALA A 118 -4.28 13.75 -4.69
C ALA A 118 -5.54 14.08 -5.53
N ARG A 119 -5.51 13.89 -6.86
CA ARG A 119 -6.68 14.09 -7.75
C ARG A 119 -7.88 13.21 -7.36
N ASP A 120 -7.63 11.96 -7.02
CA ASP A 120 -8.67 11.01 -6.64
C ASP A 120 -9.20 11.33 -5.24
N THR A 121 -8.30 11.69 -4.33
CA THR A 121 -8.62 12.23 -3.00
C THR A 121 -9.59 13.41 -3.08
N PHE A 122 -9.39 14.37 -4.00
CA PHE A 122 -10.34 15.48 -4.22
C PHE A 122 -11.70 15.06 -4.74
N ARG A 123 -11.74 13.97 -5.50
CA ARG A 123 -12.98 13.39 -6.03
C ARG A 123 -13.69 12.52 -4.99
N GLY A 124 -13.19 12.50 -3.75
CA GLY A 124 -13.72 11.68 -2.67
C GLY A 124 -13.45 10.21 -2.93
N ARG A 125 -12.26 9.87 -3.42
CA ARG A 125 -11.76 8.50 -3.53
C ARG A 125 -10.41 8.44 -2.83
N ASP A 126 -10.22 7.42 -2.01
CA ASP A 126 -8.96 7.24 -1.29
C ASP A 126 -8.27 5.96 -1.74
N PRO A 127 -7.20 6.03 -2.55
CA PRO A 127 -6.55 4.83 -3.07
C PRO A 127 -5.90 3.94 -2.01
N ASP A 128 -5.58 4.55 -0.87
CA ASP A 128 -4.96 3.89 0.29
C ASP A 128 -6.01 3.16 1.13
N SER A 129 -7.29 3.45 0.91
CA SER A 129 -8.39 2.72 1.54
C SER A 129 -8.44 1.29 1.03
N LEU A 130 -8.53 0.34 1.96
CA LEU A 130 -8.86 -1.05 1.65
C LEU A 130 -10.23 -1.18 0.93
N GLY A 131 -11.10 -0.18 0.93
CA GLY A 131 -12.35 -0.20 0.17
C GLY A 131 -12.19 0.18 -1.31
N ASN A 132 -10.99 0.57 -1.75
CA ASN A 132 -10.77 1.11 -3.09
C ASN A 132 -10.66 0.01 -4.17
N SER A 133 -9.88 -1.04 -3.91
CA SER A 133 -9.71 -2.13 -4.89
C SER A 133 -9.38 -3.46 -4.22
N ALA A 134 -10.34 -4.40 -4.25
CA ALA A 134 -10.15 -5.75 -3.73
C ALA A 134 -8.98 -6.48 -4.41
N ALA A 135 -8.74 -6.21 -5.70
CA ALA A 135 -7.62 -6.79 -6.43
C ALA A 135 -6.27 -6.26 -5.94
N LYS A 136 -6.16 -4.94 -5.70
CA LYS A 136 -4.95 -4.32 -5.12
C LYS A 136 -4.69 -4.85 -3.71
N ASN A 137 -5.71 -4.91 -2.86
CA ASN A 137 -5.56 -5.44 -1.49
C ASN A 137 -5.07 -6.89 -1.47
N HIS A 138 -5.58 -7.72 -2.38
CA HIS A 138 -5.13 -9.11 -2.47
C HIS A 138 -3.65 -9.19 -2.88
N ARG A 139 -3.21 -8.38 -3.85
CA ARG A 139 -1.79 -8.27 -4.21
C ARG A 139 -0.96 -7.79 -3.03
N MET A 140 -1.38 -6.71 -2.38
CA MET A 140 -0.75 -6.13 -1.20
C MET A 140 -0.55 -7.16 -0.09
N VAL A 141 -1.59 -7.92 0.26
CA VAL A 141 -1.54 -8.96 1.30
C VAL A 141 -0.62 -10.11 0.89
N GLN A 142 -0.69 -10.55 -0.37
CA GLN A 142 0.20 -11.60 -0.87
C GLN A 142 1.67 -11.15 -0.89
N SER A 143 1.95 -9.95 -1.38
CA SER A 143 3.28 -9.32 -1.38
C SER A 143 3.83 -9.18 0.04
N ALA A 144 3.00 -8.72 0.96
CA ALA A 144 3.31 -8.61 2.37
C ALA A 144 3.72 -9.96 2.96
N LEU A 145 2.88 -10.99 2.79
CA LEU A 145 3.14 -12.33 3.31
C LEU A 145 4.37 -12.96 2.68
N ASP A 146 4.59 -12.80 1.38
CA ASP A 146 5.78 -13.33 0.69
C ASP A 146 7.08 -12.80 1.31
N HIS A 147 7.18 -11.48 1.53
CA HIS A 147 8.38 -10.88 2.14
C HIS A 147 8.50 -11.15 3.65
N LEU A 148 7.38 -11.24 4.37
CA LEU A 148 7.38 -11.66 5.77
C LEU A 148 7.90 -13.10 5.89
N LEU A 149 7.43 -14.01 5.03
CA LEU A 149 7.82 -15.43 5.02
C LEU A 149 9.26 -15.63 4.55
N GLU A 150 9.73 -14.85 3.57
CA GLU A 150 11.14 -14.86 3.19
C GLU A 150 12.03 -14.40 4.35
N THR A 151 11.58 -13.39 5.13
CA THR A 151 12.29 -13.00 6.35
C THR A 151 12.24 -14.11 7.41
N CYS A 152 11.12 -14.82 7.55
CA CYS A 152 11.02 -15.97 8.44
C CYS A 152 11.97 -17.11 8.03
N ASN A 153 12.10 -17.36 6.73
CA ASN A 153 13.01 -18.33 6.16
C ASN A 153 14.47 -17.95 6.44
N ASP A 154 14.83 -16.69 6.23
CA ASP A 154 16.15 -16.12 6.57
C ASP A 154 16.52 -16.27 8.05
N LEU A 155 15.52 -16.20 8.93
CA LEU A 155 15.69 -16.37 10.37
C LEU A 155 15.66 -17.86 10.79
N GLU A 156 15.56 -18.78 9.84
CA GLU A 156 15.47 -20.24 10.05
C GLU A 156 14.26 -20.64 10.91
N ARG A 157 13.13 -19.94 10.76
CA ARG A 157 11.91 -20.14 11.56
C ARG A 157 10.80 -20.91 10.84
N LEU A 158 11.00 -21.24 9.57
CA LEU A 158 10.03 -22.03 8.80
C LEU A 158 10.45 -23.50 8.77
N GLU A 159 9.49 -24.38 9.09
CA GLU A 159 9.65 -25.83 8.94
C GLU A 159 9.36 -26.30 7.51
N THR A 160 8.65 -25.48 6.75
CA THR A 160 8.21 -25.74 5.38
C THR A 160 8.78 -24.69 4.44
N ASP A 161 8.66 -24.98 3.15
CA ASP A 161 8.96 -24.01 2.12
C ASP A 161 8.13 -22.72 2.27
N PRO A 162 8.73 -21.52 2.09
CA PRO A 162 8.02 -20.24 2.21
C PRO A 162 6.85 -20.11 1.23
N ASP A 163 6.96 -20.59 -0.01
CA ASP A 163 5.88 -20.49 -1.01
C ASP A 163 4.71 -21.40 -0.64
N ARG A 164 4.99 -22.59 -0.11
CA ARG A 164 3.96 -23.46 0.44
C ARG A 164 3.24 -22.77 1.60
N ARG A 165 4.00 -22.15 2.50
CA ARG A 165 3.44 -21.45 3.66
C ARG A 165 2.61 -20.23 3.24
N LEU A 166 3.03 -19.52 2.19
CA LEU A 166 2.28 -18.42 1.59
C LEU A 166 0.91 -18.89 1.13
N ILE A 167 0.85 -20.00 0.37
CA ILE A 167 -0.41 -20.59 -0.10
C ILE A 167 -1.31 -20.96 1.08
N GLU A 168 -0.77 -21.61 2.11
CA GLU A 168 -1.52 -22.01 3.31
C GLU A 168 -2.14 -20.80 4.03
N ILE A 169 -1.38 -19.70 4.21
CA ILE A 169 -1.89 -18.49 4.87
C ILE A 169 -2.89 -17.76 3.98
N MET A 170 -2.64 -17.64 2.68
CA MET A 170 -3.57 -17.00 1.75
C MET A 170 -4.91 -17.74 1.68
N ASN A 171 -4.88 -19.08 1.65
CA ASN A 171 -6.09 -19.90 1.74
C ASN A 171 -6.83 -19.64 3.05
N LEU A 172 -6.14 -19.62 4.20
CA LEU A 172 -6.75 -19.30 5.49
C LEU A 172 -7.42 -17.92 5.49
N VAL A 173 -6.72 -16.89 5.02
CA VAL A 173 -7.22 -15.50 4.97
C VAL A 173 -8.43 -15.37 4.05
N TYR A 174 -8.41 -16.07 2.92
CA TYR A 174 -9.50 -16.08 1.95
C TYR A 174 -10.73 -16.86 2.47
N GLU A 175 -10.53 -18.09 2.96
CA GLU A 175 -11.59 -18.94 3.51
C GLU A 175 -12.22 -18.33 4.76
N ASP A 176 -11.45 -17.56 5.54
CA ASP A 176 -11.96 -16.76 6.64
C ASP A 176 -12.85 -15.59 6.20
N GLY A 177 -12.71 -15.13 4.96
CA GLY A 177 -13.40 -13.94 4.45
C GLY A 177 -12.80 -12.61 4.91
N LEU A 178 -11.62 -12.61 5.54
CA LEU A 178 -10.99 -11.40 6.11
C LEU A 178 -10.91 -10.26 5.09
N LEU A 179 -10.40 -10.54 3.88
CA LEU A 179 -10.19 -9.50 2.86
C LEU A 179 -11.52 -8.93 2.35
N ALA A 180 -12.55 -9.76 2.23
CA ALA A 180 -13.88 -9.31 1.83
C ALA A 180 -14.51 -8.45 2.93
N ASP A 181 -14.45 -8.90 4.19
CA ASP A 181 -15.01 -8.19 5.33
C ASP A 181 -14.32 -6.83 5.55
N VAL A 182 -12.99 -6.78 5.42
CA VAL A 182 -12.23 -5.53 5.58
C VAL A 182 -12.44 -4.60 4.38
N PHE A 183 -12.54 -5.12 3.15
CA PHE A 183 -12.91 -4.33 1.97
C PHE A 183 -14.29 -3.70 2.15
N ASP A 184 -15.29 -4.49 2.56
CA ASP A 184 -16.67 -4.03 2.73
C ASP A 184 -16.84 -3.08 3.92
N ALA A 185 -16.04 -3.26 4.98
CA ALA A 185 -16.03 -2.36 6.13
C ALA A 185 -15.36 -1.01 5.83
N SER A 186 -14.48 -0.97 4.83
CA SER A 186 -13.75 0.23 4.42
C SER A 186 -14.58 1.05 3.42
N ASP A 187 -14.57 2.38 3.53
CA ASP A 187 -15.29 3.29 2.62
C ASP A 187 -14.30 4.20 1.90
N ALA A 188 -13.94 3.89 0.65
CA ALA A 188 -13.05 4.74 -0.16
C ALA A 188 -13.62 6.16 -0.40
N GLY A 189 -14.90 6.39 -0.11
CA GLY A 189 -15.61 7.66 -0.26
C GLY A 189 -15.47 8.65 0.91
N TRP A 190 -14.64 8.35 1.91
CA TRP A 190 -14.73 8.95 3.24
C TRP A 190 -14.30 10.43 3.33
N ARG A 191 -13.42 10.94 2.45
CA ARG A 191 -13.09 12.38 2.45
C ARG A 191 -14.28 13.19 1.92
N ARG A 192 -14.70 14.22 2.66
CA ARG A 192 -15.67 15.21 2.15
C ARG A 192 -15.00 15.92 0.98
N GLY A 193 -15.56 15.81 -0.22
CA GLY A 193 -14.98 16.28 -1.49
C GLY A 193 -14.47 17.73 -1.54
N LYS A 194 -15.00 18.57 -2.45
CA LYS A 194 -14.43 19.88 -2.83
C LYS A 194 -14.13 20.90 -1.70
N THR A 195 -14.56 20.67 -0.46
CA THR A 195 -14.40 21.60 0.67
C THR A 195 -13.46 21.09 1.76
N GLY A 196 -12.82 19.93 1.56
CA GLY A 196 -12.03 19.27 2.59
C GLY A 196 -12.86 18.78 3.79
N GLY A 197 -12.22 17.95 4.62
CA GLY A 197 -12.74 17.47 5.89
C GLY A 197 -13.13 15.98 5.91
N PHE A 198 -13.25 15.46 7.13
CA PHE A 198 -13.48 14.04 7.42
C PHE A 198 -14.97 13.72 7.52
N ARG A 199 -15.35 12.52 7.06
CA ARG A 199 -16.64 11.93 7.40
C ARG A 199 -16.64 11.42 8.85
N PRO A 200 -17.72 11.62 9.63
CA PRO A 200 -17.78 11.22 11.03
C PRO A 200 -17.71 9.70 11.26
N GLU A 201 -17.87 8.88 10.20
CA GLU A 201 -17.85 7.43 10.28
C GLU A 201 -16.45 6.80 10.43
N GLY A 202 -15.36 7.54 10.14
CA GLY A 202 -13.98 7.02 10.13
C GLY A 202 -13.57 6.21 11.38
N PRO A 203 -13.78 6.70 12.62
CA PRO A 203 -13.45 5.95 13.83
C PRO A 203 -14.22 4.62 13.96
N ALA A 204 -15.45 4.54 13.46
CA ALA A 204 -16.24 3.31 13.49
C ALA A 204 -15.70 2.27 12.49
N ILE A 205 -15.24 2.74 11.32
CA ILE A 205 -14.60 1.89 10.31
C ILE A 205 -13.30 1.29 10.86
N LYS A 206 -12.40 2.13 11.44
CA LYS A 206 -11.19 1.65 12.12
C LYS A 206 -11.47 0.58 13.16
N ALA A 207 -12.45 0.84 14.03
CA ALA A 207 -12.81 -0.07 15.10
C ALA A 207 -13.34 -1.41 14.54
N ALA A 208 -14.13 -1.37 13.46
CA ALA A 208 -14.63 -2.57 12.79
C ALA A 208 -13.49 -3.39 12.18
N ILE A 209 -12.59 -2.76 11.42
CA ILE A 209 -11.45 -3.44 10.79
C ILE A 209 -10.51 -4.03 11.87
N LYS A 210 -10.15 -3.24 12.88
CA LYS A 210 -9.35 -3.71 14.04
C LYS A 210 -9.98 -4.92 14.71
N THR A 211 -11.27 -4.85 15.02
CA THR A 211 -12.00 -5.95 15.66
C THR A 211 -11.98 -7.19 14.77
N ARG A 212 -12.18 -7.03 13.46
CA ARG A 212 -12.20 -8.15 12.53
C ARG A 212 -10.85 -8.88 12.42
N ILE A 213 -9.76 -8.12 12.46
CA ILE A 213 -8.40 -8.68 12.49
C ILE A 213 -8.13 -9.36 13.84
N GLU A 214 -8.58 -8.77 14.94
CA GLU A 214 -8.48 -9.36 16.27
C GLU A 214 -9.24 -10.69 16.40
N GLU A 215 -10.41 -10.81 15.78
CA GLU A 215 -11.19 -12.06 15.70
C GLU A 215 -10.41 -13.16 14.95
N LEU A 216 -9.72 -12.81 13.87
CA LEU A 216 -8.82 -13.76 13.18
C LEU A 216 -7.66 -14.19 14.08
N ILE A 217 -7.03 -13.26 14.80
CA ILE A 217 -5.97 -13.56 15.76
C ILE A 217 -6.49 -14.50 16.86
N GLU A 218 -7.65 -14.21 17.44
CA GLU A 218 -8.23 -15.04 18.49
C GLU A 218 -8.47 -16.47 18.02
N ARG A 219 -9.03 -16.65 16.82
CA ARG A 219 -9.41 -17.96 16.29
C ARG A 219 -8.21 -18.76 15.79
N SER A 220 -7.29 -18.12 15.08
CA SER A 220 -6.26 -18.81 14.28
C SER A 220 -4.86 -18.73 14.89
N VAL A 221 -4.55 -17.70 15.68
CA VAL A 221 -3.19 -17.45 16.20
C VAL A 221 -3.09 -17.73 17.70
N LYS A 222 -4.05 -17.26 18.52
CA LYS A 222 -4.06 -17.45 19.97
C LYS A 222 -3.92 -18.92 20.43
N PRO A 223 -4.43 -19.93 19.70
CA PRO A 223 -4.19 -21.34 20.05
C PRO A 223 -2.72 -21.78 19.91
N LEU A 224 -1.90 -21.03 19.18
CA LEU A 224 -0.48 -21.31 18.94
C LEU A 224 0.35 -20.70 20.07
N SER A 225 0.80 -21.54 21.02
CA SER A 225 1.46 -21.08 22.25
C SER A 225 2.77 -20.34 22.03
N ASP A 226 3.45 -20.59 20.91
CA ASP A 226 4.70 -19.97 20.49
C ASP A 226 4.53 -18.51 20.03
N LYS A 227 3.31 -18.08 19.72
CA LYS A 227 3.03 -16.71 19.24
C LYS A 227 3.01 -15.67 20.35
N GLY A 228 2.97 -16.09 21.61
CA GLY A 228 3.02 -15.17 22.74
C GLY A 228 1.81 -14.23 22.85
N VAL A 229 0.67 -14.58 22.25
CA VAL A 229 -0.58 -13.81 22.37
C VAL A 229 -0.99 -13.73 23.85
N PRO A 230 -1.28 -12.54 24.41
CA PRO A 230 -1.68 -12.40 25.80
C PRO A 230 -2.86 -13.30 26.19
N ALA A 231 -2.80 -13.91 27.37
CA ALA A 231 -3.86 -14.82 27.83
C ALA A 231 -5.21 -14.11 28.01
N ASP A 232 -5.20 -12.81 28.28
CA ASP A 232 -6.36 -11.94 28.41
C ASP A 232 -6.70 -11.15 27.14
N PHE A 233 -6.12 -11.51 25.98
CA PHE A 233 -6.47 -10.94 24.69
C PHE A 233 -7.96 -11.13 24.39
N GLU A 234 -8.64 -10.03 24.05
CA GLU A 234 -10.08 -9.97 23.80
C GLU A 234 -10.37 -8.98 22.65
N PRO A 235 -10.90 -9.45 21.50
CA PRO A 235 -11.23 -8.59 20.36
C PRO A 235 -12.18 -7.44 20.69
N GLY A 236 -11.98 -6.29 20.04
CA GLY A 236 -12.77 -5.08 20.19
C GLY A 236 -12.55 -4.32 21.51
N THR A 237 -11.58 -4.74 22.33
CA THR A 237 -11.33 -4.16 23.66
C THR A 237 -9.95 -3.49 23.77
N ALA A 238 -9.70 -2.84 24.91
CA ALA A 238 -8.38 -2.32 25.26
C ALA A 238 -7.30 -3.41 25.45
N ARG A 239 -7.70 -4.70 25.47
CA ARG A 239 -6.80 -5.86 25.54
C ARG A 239 -6.55 -6.52 24.18
N GLY A 240 -7.05 -5.92 23.10
CA GLY A 240 -6.79 -6.36 21.74
C GLY A 240 -5.37 -6.01 21.26
N ILE A 241 -5.21 -5.71 19.97
CA ILE A 241 -3.97 -5.20 19.40
C ILE A 241 -3.60 -3.88 20.11
N PRO A 242 -2.35 -3.73 20.61
CA PRO A 242 -1.90 -2.52 21.28
C PRO A 242 -1.82 -1.33 20.32
N PRO A 243 -1.65 -0.09 20.82
CA PRO A 243 -1.32 1.06 19.96
C PRO A 243 0.11 0.97 19.40
N SER A 244 0.39 1.72 18.33
CA SER A 244 1.75 1.90 17.77
C SER A 244 2.77 2.34 18.83
N LEU A 245 4.03 1.94 18.63
CA LEU A 245 5.16 2.35 19.46
C LEU A 245 5.64 3.79 19.21
N ALA A 246 5.09 4.49 18.20
CA ALA A 246 5.48 5.83 17.79
C ALA A 246 7.00 5.95 17.61
N ILE A 247 7.58 5.09 16.77
CA ILE A 247 9.02 4.97 16.57
C ILE A 247 9.52 6.21 15.81
N PRO A 248 10.44 7.03 16.38
CA PRO A 248 10.88 8.23 15.69
C PRO A 248 11.94 7.92 14.63
N PHE A 249 11.70 8.40 13.41
CA PHE A 249 12.59 8.26 12.26
C PHE A 249 13.18 9.61 11.84
N ASP A 250 14.40 9.60 11.29
CA ASP A 250 14.94 10.76 10.57
C ASP A 250 14.55 10.73 9.08
N ALA A 251 15.01 11.71 8.30
CA ALA A 251 14.70 11.82 6.87
C ALA A 251 15.33 10.69 6.02
N GLU A 252 16.25 9.92 6.59
CA GLU A 252 16.87 8.72 6.01
C GLU A 252 16.22 7.44 6.57
N GLY A 253 15.15 7.57 7.36
CA GLY A 253 14.42 6.47 7.99
C GLY A 253 15.24 5.76 9.05
N GLN A 254 16.28 6.37 9.62
CA GLN A 254 17.00 5.78 10.75
C GLN A 254 16.25 6.07 12.05
N VAL A 255 16.28 5.12 12.98
CA VAL A 255 15.69 5.31 14.31
C VAL A 255 16.52 6.34 15.08
N ILE A 256 15.94 7.49 15.41
CA ILE A 256 16.64 8.61 16.07
C ILE A 256 16.97 8.27 17.52
N VAL A 257 16.06 7.57 18.22
CA VAL A 257 16.25 7.10 19.59
C VAL A 257 15.67 5.71 19.68
N LYS A 258 16.51 4.71 20.00
CA LYS A 258 16.03 3.43 20.52
C LYS A 258 15.37 3.67 21.88
N ARG A 259 14.11 4.13 21.89
CA ARG A 259 13.33 4.18 23.13
C ARG A 259 12.98 2.75 23.50
N SER A 260 13.14 2.38 24.78
CA SER A 260 12.64 1.08 25.23
C SER A 260 11.12 1.03 25.06
N MET A 261 10.57 -0.11 24.62
CA MET A 261 9.11 -0.37 24.52
C MET A 261 8.31 0.08 25.77
N ALA A 262 8.89 -0.09 26.96
CA ALA A 262 8.28 0.33 28.23
C ALA A 262 8.17 1.86 28.41
N GLN A 263 8.96 2.65 27.70
CA GLN A 263 8.90 4.11 27.71
C GLN A 263 7.83 4.62 26.75
N SER A 264 7.75 4.08 25.52
CA SER A 264 6.67 4.42 24.58
C SER A 264 5.28 4.10 25.16
N LEU A 265 5.12 2.98 25.86
CA LEU A 265 3.88 2.64 26.58
C LEU A 265 3.53 3.62 27.70
N ARG A 266 4.53 4.16 28.41
CA ARG A 266 4.33 5.17 29.46
C ARG A 266 3.97 6.53 28.88
N ASP A 267 4.63 6.91 27.79
CA ASP A 267 4.38 8.16 27.08
C ASP A 267 2.97 8.12 26.46
N TRP A 268 2.55 7.00 25.84
CA TRP A 268 1.17 6.80 25.36
C TRP A 268 0.14 6.85 26.50
N ALA A 269 0.40 6.15 27.61
CA ALA A 269 -0.49 6.19 28.78
C ALA A 269 -0.57 7.58 29.45
N SER A 270 0.33 8.49 29.10
CA SER A 270 0.36 9.87 29.58
C SER A 270 0.06 10.93 28.49
N GLY A 271 -0.07 10.52 27.23
CA GLY A 271 0.03 11.38 26.06
C GLY A 271 -1.31 11.60 25.36
N ALA A 272 -2.13 12.48 25.94
CA ALA A 272 -2.86 13.44 25.12
C ALA A 272 -1.97 14.70 25.08
N GLU A 273 -0.90 14.68 24.28
CA GLU A 273 -0.05 15.86 24.14
C GLU A 273 -0.81 16.91 23.32
N LEU A 274 -1.05 18.05 23.96
CA LEU A 274 -1.58 19.26 23.31
C LEU A 274 -0.65 19.67 22.17
N ALA A 275 -1.19 19.92 20.98
CA ALA A 275 -0.43 20.37 19.80
C ALA A 275 -0.98 21.69 19.24
N ALA A 276 -0.14 22.43 18.51
CA ALA A 276 -0.60 23.50 17.63
C ALA A 276 -1.07 22.86 16.31
N ASP A 277 -2.16 23.36 15.75
CA ASP A 277 -2.79 22.77 14.55
C ASP A 277 -3.21 23.93 13.64
N VAL A 278 -2.37 24.26 12.65
CA VAL A 278 -2.64 25.35 11.71
C VAL A 278 -3.21 24.79 10.42
N THR A 279 -4.47 25.10 10.14
CA THR A 279 -5.21 24.69 8.95
C THR A 279 -5.20 25.80 7.89
N LEU A 280 -5.18 25.41 6.61
CA LEU A 280 -5.38 26.34 5.50
C LEU A 280 -6.71 26.06 4.80
N SER A 281 -7.42 27.13 4.43
CA SER A 281 -8.54 27.03 3.50
C SER A 281 -8.38 28.00 2.33
N LEU A 282 -8.52 27.46 1.12
CA LEU A 282 -8.44 28.17 -0.12
C LEU A 282 -9.81 28.76 -0.48
N GLU A 283 -10.04 30.00 -0.05
CA GLU A 283 -11.30 30.70 -0.27
C GLU A 283 -11.56 31.06 -1.74
N GLN A 284 -10.51 31.48 -2.46
CA GLN A 284 -10.69 32.00 -3.81
C GLN A 284 -9.43 31.95 -4.66
N VAL A 285 -9.55 31.37 -5.86
CA VAL A 285 -8.58 31.53 -6.95
C VAL A 285 -9.19 32.33 -8.10
N ARG A 286 -8.47 33.34 -8.59
CA ARG A 286 -8.85 34.14 -9.77
C ARG A 286 -7.77 34.06 -10.83
N ILE A 287 -8.16 33.79 -12.06
CA ILE A 287 -7.25 33.79 -13.21
C ILE A 287 -7.15 35.21 -13.78
N ASP A 288 -5.94 35.75 -13.79
CA ASP A 288 -5.59 37.07 -14.34
C ASP A 288 -5.08 36.91 -15.78
N TYR A 289 -5.99 36.79 -16.75
CA TYR A 289 -5.63 36.72 -18.18
C TYR A 289 -5.10 38.04 -18.76
N ARG A 290 -5.35 39.18 -18.10
CA ARG A 290 -5.13 40.53 -18.65
C ARG A 290 -3.72 41.08 -18.41
N GLY A 291 -2.72 40.21 -18.47
CA GLY A 291 -1.35 40.66 -18.31
C GLY A 291 -0.83 41.35 -19.58
N THR A 292 -0.42 42.61 -19.49
CA THR A 292 0.48 43.20 -20.49
C THR A 292 1.89 43.17 -19.92
N ALA A 293 2.89 42.84 -20.74
CA ALA A 293 4.30 42.66 -20.34
C ALA A 293 4.94 43.85 -19.59
N ARG A 294 4.24 44.99 -19.44
CA ARG A 294 4.74 46.22 -18.82
C ARG A 294 4.23 46.53 -17.41
N THR A 295 3.10 46.01 -16.94
CA THR A 295 2.53 46.45 -15.63
C THR A 295 1.98 45.34 -14.74
N ARG A 296 1.50 44.23 -15.32
CA ARG A 296 1.03 43.06 -14.56
C ARG A 296 1.24 41.82 -15.43
N PRO A 297 2.08 40.85 -15.04
CA PRO A 297 2.14 39.59 -15.78
C PRO A 297 0.83 38.81 -15.57
N ALA A 298 0.47 38.02 -16.58
CA ALA A 298 -0.65 37.10 -16.50
C ALA A 298 -0.34 35.99 -15.47
N GLY A 299 -1.36 35.45 -14.83
CA GLY A 299 -1.17 34.42 -13.80
C GLY A 299 -2.39 34.24 -12.92
N TRP A 300 -2.18 33.90 -11.66
CA TRP A 300 -3.24 33.59 -10.70
C TRP A 300 -3.17 34.52 -9.49
N GLN A 301 -4.32 34.94 -8.99
CA GLN A 301 -4.45 35.57 -7.68
C GLN A 301 -5.17 34.60 -6.77
N VAL A 302 -4.49 34.21 -5.69
CA VAL A 302 -4.94 33.20 -4.74
C VAL A 302 -5.17 33.90 -3.40
N THR A 303 -6.37 33.72 -2.85
CA THR A 303 -6.76 34.20 -1.52
C THR A 303 -7.05 32.99 -0.66
N LEU A 304 -6.42 32.95 0.50
CA LEU A 304 -6.48 31.84 1.43
C LEU A 304 -6.59 32.36 2.86
N VAL A 305 -7.18 31.54 3.72
CA VAL A 305 -7.33 31.78 5.16
C VAL A 305 -6.48 30.74 5.88
N ALA A 306 -5.60 31.20 6.75
CA ALA A 306 -4.90 30.33 7.70
C ALA A 306 -5.58 30.47 9.06
N ALA A 307 -5.89 29.35 9.71
CA ALA A 307 -6.49 29.29 11.03
C ALA A 307 -5.64 28.40 11.95
N ASN A 308 -5.52 28.72 13.24
CA ASN A 308 -5.00 27.75 14.22
C ASN A 308 -6.20 27.13 14.95
N GLU A 309 -6.50 25.87 14.67
CA GLU A 309 -7.58 25.10 15.30
C GLU A 309 -7.10 24.27 16.50
N GLY A 310 -5.79 24.27 16.76
CA GLY A 310 -5.15 23.54 17.85
C GLY A 310 -5.22 24.23 19.20
N GLU A 311 -4.70 23.52 20.21
CA GLU A 311 -4.77 23.97 21.61
C GLU A 311 -3.54 24.81 22.02
N LEU A 312 -2.47 24.80 21.21
CA LEU A 312 -1.25 25.59 21.44
C LEU A 312 -1.04 26.69 20.39
N PRO A 313 -0.37 27.80 20.73
CA PRO A 313 0.06 28.79 19.75
C PRO A 313 1.02 28.20 18.71
N SER A 314 0.86 28.62 17.45
CA SER A 314 1.75 28.22 16.37
C SER A 314 3.07 28.98 16.42
N ALA A 315 4.13 28.43 15.82
CA ALA A 315 5.36 29.18 15.56
C ALA A 315 5.16 30.20 14.40
N GLU A 316 6.16 31.05 14.16
CA GLU A 316 6.23 31.81 12.90
C GLU A 316 6.60 30.89 11.73
N GLY A 317 6.20 31.28 10.53
CA GLY A 317 6.27 30.41 9.37
C GLY A 317 6.13 31.12 8.02
N HIS A 318 5.77 30.36 7.01
CA HIS A 318 5.37 30.88 5.70
C HIS A 318 4.30 30.02 5.04
N ILE A 319 3.56 30.63 4.13
CA ILE A 319 2.63 29.97 3.22
C ILE A 319 3.29 29.86 1.86
N GLU A 320 3.13 28.71 1.23
CA GLU A 320 3.54 28.41 -0.13
C GLU A 320 2.31 28.07 -0.96
N VAL A 321 2.21 28.62 -2.17
CA VAL A 321 1.17 28.29 -3.13
C VAL A 321 1.82 27.84 -4.42
N VAL A 322 1.35 26.73 -4.96
CA VAL A 322 1.78 26.17 -6.25
C VAL A 322 0.60 26.09 -7.20
N VAL A 323 0.87 26.26 -8.49
CA VAL A 323 -0.09 26.03 -9.57
C VAL A 323 0.53 25.04 -10.53
N ILE A 324 -0.22 23.98 -10.82
CA ILE A 324 0.20 22.86 -11.63
C ILE A 324 -0.80 22.61 -12.74
N ASP A 325 -0.27 22.21 -13.88
CA ASP A 325 -0.99 21.74 -15.05
C ASP A 325 -1.75 20.45 -14.69
N SER A 326 -3.07 20.41 -14.89
CA SER A 326 -3.88 19.23 -14.51
C SER A 326 -3.63 18.01 -15.40
N ASP A 327 -3.06 18.21 -16.59
CA ASP A 327 -2.85 17.13 -17.58
C ASP A 327 -1.46 16.51 -17.45
N ASP A 328 -0.41 17.32 -17.32
CA ASP A 328 0.99 16.85 -17.35
C ASP A 328 1.78 17.06 -16.04
N GLU A 329 1.11 17.50 -14.98
CA GLU A 329 1.69 17.78 -13.65
C GLU A 329 2.88 18.76 -13.64
N ARG A 330 3.05 19.56 -14.69
CA ARG A 330 4.11 20.56 -14.77
C ARG A 330 3.83 21.73 -13.82
N LEU A 331 4.84 22.13 -13.05
CA LEU A 331 4.79 23.35 -12.26
C LEU A 331 4.67 24.60 -13.15
N LEU A 332 3.50 25.26 -13.11
CA LEU A 332 3.18 26.45 -13.89
C LEU A 332 3.56 27.74 -13.15
N ALA A 333 3.36 27.78 -11.84
CA ALA A 333 3.77 28.90 -10.98
C ALA A 333 3.92 28.49 -9.50
N GLN A 334 4.65 29.30 -8.74
CA GLN A 334 4.85 29.15 -7.31
C GLN A 334 5.01 30.54 -6.67
N ALA A 335 4.51 30.71 -5.44
CA ALA A 335 4.71 31.91 -4.65
C ALA A 335 4.76 31.58 -3.15
N THR A 336 5.48 32.38 -2.37
CA THR A 336 5.54 32.26 -0.91
C THR A 336 5.20 33.59 -0.23
N ALA A 337 4.66 33.53 0.98
CA ALA A 337 4.36 34.68 1.83
C ALA A 337 4.64 34.34 3.31
N PRO A 338 5.15 35.27 4.12
CA PRO A 338 5.36 35.02 5.55
C PRO A 338 4.03 34.80 6.28
N LEU A 339 4.03 33.92 7.30
CA LEU A 339 2.92 33.65 8.21
C LEU A 339 3.38 33.96 9.64
N ALA A 340 2.71 34.90 10.30
CA ALA A 340 2.96 35.17 11.71
C ALA A 340 2.42 34.03 12.58
N ALA A 341 2.95 33.90 13.80
CA ALA A 341 2.42 32.99 14.81
C ALA A 341 0.94 33.27 15.09
N LEU A 342 0.12 32.22 15.09
CA LEU A 342 -1.33 32.27 15.32
C LEU A 342 -1.65 31.69 16.71
N GLN A 343 -2.45 32.41 17.50
CA GLN A 343 -3.02 31.89 18.75
C GLN A 343 -4.12 30.84 18.48
N PRO A 344 -4.43 29.93 19.43
CA PRO A 344 -5.58 29.04 19.32
C PRO A 344 -6.88 29.77 18.94
N GLY A 345 -7.53 29.32 17.87
CA GLY A 345 -8.74 29.91 17.27
C GLY A 345 -8.51 31.15 16.40
N GLU A 346 -7.28 31.65 16.27
CA GLU A 346 -6.97 32.83 15.45
C GLU A 346 -7.01 32.51 13.95
N ARG A 347 -7.42 33.50 13.13
CA ARG A 347 -7.49 33.39 11.67
C ARG A 347 -6.86 34.60 10.99
N THR A 348 -6.15 34.37 9.89
CA THR A 348 -5.57 35.42 9.04
C THR A 348 -5.82 35.15 7.56
N THR A 349 -5.99 36.20 6.76
CA THR A 349 -6.18 36.09 5.31
C THR A 349 -4.90 36.49 4.59
N VAL A 350 -4.42 35.62 3.70
CA VAL A 350 -3.24 35.86 2.88
C VAL A 350 -3.64 35.91 1.41
N ARG A 351 -3.04 36.84 0.67
CA ARG A 351 -3.28 37.04 -0.76
C ARG A 351 -1.97 36.96 -1.50
N LEU A 352 -1.83 35.97 -2.38
CA LEU A 352 -0.64 35.77 -3.21
C LEU A 352 -0.98 36.01 -4.69
N ARG A 353 0.00 36.56 -5.41
CA ARG A 353 -0.04 36.67 -6.87
C ARG A 353 1.03 35.76 -7.46
N LEU A 354 0.60 34.78 -8.23
CA LEU A 354 1.45 33.83 -8.92
C LEU A 354 1.62 34.25 -10.37
N THR A 355 2.86 34.31 -10.83
CA THR A 355 3.17 34.68 -12.23
C THR A 355 3.26 33.41 -13.05
N ALA A 356 2.46 33.30 -14.11
CA ALA A 356 2.48 32.14 -14.99
C ALA A 356 3.75 32.07 -15.82
N ARG A 357 4.30 30.86 -15.98
CA ARG A 357 5.32 30.56 -17.00
C ARG A 357 4.68 30.35 -18.37
N GLY A 358 3.92 31.33 -18.86
CA GLY A 358 3.17 31.23 -20.12
C GLY A 358 1.81 31.93 -20.07
N ARG A 359 0.94 31.59 -21.02
CA ARG A 359 -0.48 31.97 -20.91
C ARG A 359 -1.09 31.12 -19.79
N PRO A 360 -1.73 31.71 -18.77
CA PRO A 360 -2.35 30.92 -17.72
C PRO A 360 -3.47 30.07 -18.33
N GLU A 361 -3.47 28.79 -18.01
CA GLU A 361 -4.47 27.83 -18.43
C GLU A 361 -5.62 27.80 -17.41
N PRO A 362 -6.87 27.54 -17.83
CA PRO A 362 -8.00 27.40 -16.92
C PRO A 362 -7.95 26.11 -16.12
N ASP A 363 -7.38 25.06 -16.71
CA ASP A 363 -7.39 23.69 -16.20
C ASP A 363 -6.11 23.47 -15.38
N VAL A 364 -6.19 23.84 -14.11
CA VAL A 364 -5.05 23.83 -13.20
C VAL A 364 -5.44 23.35 -11.82
N ILE A 365 -4.46 22.74 -11.15
CA ILE A 365 -4.52 22.36 -9.75
C ILE A 365 -3.75 23.41 -8.95
N VAL A 366 -4.41 24.01 -7.96
CA VAL A 366 -3.81 24.99 -7.05
C VAL A 366 -3.70 24.39 -5.67
N GLY A 367 -2.48 24.20 -5.18
CA GLY A 367 -2.20 23.73 -3.81
C GLY A 367 -1.68 24.86 -2.93
N ALA A 368 -2.12 24.89 -1.67
CA ALA A 368 -1.63 25.82 -0.65
C ALA A 368 -1.09 25.05 0.56
N PHE A 369 0.07 25.47 1.07
CA PHE A 369 0.78 24.81 2.16
C PHE A 369 1.25 25.81 3.20
N ALA A 370 1.11 25.50 4.50
CA ALA A 370 1.69 26.28 5.59
C ALA A 370 2.91 25.54 6.15
N ARG A 371 3.99 26.27 6.44
CA ARG A 371 5.15 25.74 7.15
C ARG A 371 5.38 26.55 8.41
N VAL A 372 5.27 25.92 9.57
CA VAL A 372 5.25 26.60 10.87
C VAL A 372 6.20 25.92 11.87
N GLY A 373 7.38 26.50 12.08
CA GLY A 373 8.45 25.89 12.89
C GLY A 373 9.23 24.78 12.18
N ASP A 374 9.83 23.87 12.96
CA ASP A 374 10.51 22.65 12.46
C ASP A 374 9.53 21.51 12.18
N LEU A 375 8.31 21.65 12.68
CA LEU A 375 7.17 20.87 12.25
C LEU A 375 6.70 21.50 10.94
N THR A 376 6.84 20.78 9.83
CA THR A 376 5.86 20.95 8.76
C THR A 376 4.52 20.61 9.41
N ALA A 377 3.82 21.63 9.93
CA ALA A 377 2.42 21.49 10.27
C ALA A 377 1.71 21.18 8.95
N MET A 378 1.69 19.89 8.61
CA MET A 378 0.96 19.31 7.49
C MET A 378 -0.53 19.23 7.83
N ASN A 379 -1.04 20.24 8.54
CA ASN A 379 -2.42 20.22 8.95
C ASN A 379 -3.24 21.03 7.96
N ASP A 380 -4.10 20.29 7.29
CA ASP A 380 -5.18 20.71 6.42
C ASP A 380 -4.76 21.54 5.21
N GLU A 381 -4.26 20.74 4.28
CA GLU A 381 -4.30 20.89 2.84
C GLU A 381 -5.62 21.51 2.34
N ASP A 382 -5.53 22.50 1.45
CA ASP A 382 -6.66 22.84 0.59
C ASP A 382 -6.16 22.95 -0.85
N TRP A 383 -6.70 22.08 -1.71
CA TRP A 383 -6.43 22.14 -3.12
C TRP A 383 -7.70 22.45 -3.87
N LEU A 384 -7.56 23.28 -4.90
CA LEU A 384 -8.64 23.61 -5.80
C LEU A 384 -8.26 23.26 -7.22
N MET A 385 -9.10 22.42 -7.83
CA MET A 385 -9.08 22.14 -9.25
C MET A 385 -10.00 23.14 -9.94
N LEU A 386 -9.42 23.98 -10.80
CA LEU A 386 -10.15 24.84 -11.73
C LEU A 386 -10.27 24.08 -13.06
N GLY A 387 -11.43 24.10 -13.74
CA GLY A 387 -11.55 23.58 -15.11
C GLY A 387 -12.59 22.48 -15.33
N ASP A 388 -12.47 21.34 -14.63
CA ASP A 388 -13.16 20.10 -15.05
C ASP A 388 -14.24 19.54 -14.10
N ALA A 389 -14.42 20.14 -12.93
CA ALA A 389 -15.19 19.48 -11.87
C ALA A 389 -16.73 19.62 -11.99
N GLU A 390 -17.25 20.14 -13.09
CA GLU A 390 -18.71 20.31 -13.33
C GLU A 390 -19.27 19.45 -14.47
N GLU A 391 -18.45 18.92 -15.39
CA GLU A 391 -18.96 18.24 -16.61
C GLU A 391 -18.67 16.74 -16.72
N GLU A 392 -17.78 16.15 -15.91
CA GLU A 392 -17.61 14.68 -15.89
C GLU A 392 -18.58 14.03 -14.90
N LEU A 393 -19.72 13.54 -15.41
CA LEU A 393 -20.40 12.40 -14.81
C LEU A 393 -19.36 11.27 -14.63
N PRO A 394 -19.35 10.53 -13.51
CA PRO A 394 -18.38 9.46 -13.26
C PRO A 394 -18.70 8.21 -14.09
N ASP A 395 -19.06 8.37 -15.37
CA ASP A 395 -19.41 7.29 -16.29
C ASP A 395 -18.16 6.65 -16.93
N VAL A 396 -16.99 7.27 -16.76
CA VAL A 396 -15.73 6.56 -16.94
C VAL A 396 -15.32 6.05 -15.56
N PRO A 397 -15.24 4.73 -15.34
CA PRO A 397 -14.42 4.20 -14.29
C PRO A 397 -13.03 4.72 -14.57
N ILE A 398 -12.63 5.80 -13.89
CA ILE A 398 -11.21 6.12 -13.73
C ILE A 398 -10.72 4.99 -12.85
N THR A 399 -10.42 3.87 -13.49
CA THR A 399 -9.65 2.85 -12.85
C THR A 399 -8.27 3.47 -12.71
N THR A 400 -7.69 3.28 -11.53
CA THR A 400 -6.30 3.57 -11.23
C THR A 400 -5.35 2.67 -12.05
N ASP A 401 -5.82 2.07 -13.16
CA ASP A 401 -5.09 1.15 -14.04
C ASP A 401 -4.53 1.87 -15.27
N LEU A 402 -4.57 3.21 -15.31
CA LEU A 402 -3.82 3.95 -16.31
C LEU A 402 -2.36 3.99 -15.89
N ASP A 403 -1.67 2.90 -16.17
CA ASP A 403 -0.22 2.80 -16.04
C ASP A 403 0.45 3.93 -16.84
N PRO A 404 1.50 4.57 -16.30
CA PRO A 404 2.33 5.45 -17.12
C PRO A 404 2.82 4.68 -18.35
N PRO A 405 2.85 5.29 -19.55
CA PRO A 405 3.25 4.60 -20.76
C PRO A 405 4.68 4.11 -20.61
N VAL A 406 4.85 2.80 -20.73
CA VAL A 406 6.15 2.19 -20.60
C VAL A 406 6.90 2.34 -21.91
N ILE A 407 8.12 2.86 -21.79
CA ILE A 407 8.99 3.13 -22.92
C ILE A 407 9.95 1.95 -23.07
N GLY A 408 9.58 0.98 -23.91
CA GLY A 408 10.41 -0.17 -24.26
C GLY A 408 9.59 -1.34 -24.82
N PRO A 409 10.20 -2.34 -25.49
CA PRO A 409 9.50 -3.58 -25.80
C PRO A 409 9.17 -4.29 -24.50
N GLU A 410 7.89 -4.47 -24.21
CA GLU A 410 7.45 -5.28 -23.08
C GLU A 410 7.87 -6.72 -23.35
N THR A 411 8.57 -7.32 -22.39
CA THR A 411 8.96 -8.73 -22.46
C THR A 411 8.51 -9.40 -21.19
N VAL A 412 7.76 -10.49 -21.35
CA VAL A 412 7.37 -11.35 -20.23
C VAL A 412 8.24 -12.60 -20.27
N ARG A 413 8.83 -12.97 -19.14
CA ARG A 413 9.64 -14.19 -19.04
C ARG A 413 9.57 -14.79 -17.63
N PHE A 414 9.69 -16.10 -17.56
CA PHE A 414 9.89 -16.80 -16.30
C PHE A 414 11.25 -16.44 -15.70
N LEU A 415 11.29 -16.28 -14.38
CA LEU A 415 12.55 -16.12 -13.64
C LEU A 415 13.11 -17.46 -13.17
N GLU A 416 12.22 -18.40 -12.87
CA GLU A 416 12.54 -19.74 -12.42
C GLU A 416 11.50 -20.74 -12.94
N PRO A 417 11.82 -22.05 -12.97
CA PRO A 417 10.81 -23.08 -13.22
C PRO A 417 9.66 -22.99 -12.19
N PRO A 418 8.41 -23.18 -12.62
CA PRO A 418 7.26 -23.23 -11.74
C PRO A 418 7.44 -24.26 -10.63
N ARG A 419 6.98 -23.91 -9.44
CA ARG A 419 7.04 -24.77 -8.27
C ARG A 419 5.68 -25.40 -8.03
N THR A 420 5.65 -26.62 -7.50
CA THR A 420 4.39 -27.35 -7.28
C THR A 420 4.26 -27.85 -5.86
N PHE A 421 3.06 -27.70 -5.32
CA PHE A 421 2.74 -28.05 -3.94
C PHE A 421 1.44 -28.84 -3.88
N ILE A 422 1.34 -29.73 -2.88
CA ILE A 422 0.06 -30.29 -2.44
C ILE A 422 -0.26 -29.60 -1.12
N VAL A 423 -1.33 -28.82 -1.10
CA VAL A 423 -1.80 -28.08 0.08
C VAL A 423 -3.23 -28.50 0.35
N ASP A 424 -3.46 -29.07 1.53
CA ASP A 424 -4.68 -29.78 1.90
C ASP A 424 -4.99 -30.90 0.88
N ASP A 425 -6.01 -30.69 0.06
CA ASP A 425 -6.47 -31.59 -0.99
C ASP A 425 -6.42 -30.92 -2.38
N ARG A 426 -5.57 -29.90 -2.53
CA ARG A 426 -5.37 -29.13 -3.75
C ARG A 426 -3.96 -29.31 -4.29
N ILE A 427 -3.82 -29.25 -5.61
CA ILE A 427 -2.53 -29.05 -6.27
C ILE A 427 -2.38 -27.56 -6.53
N CYS A 428 -1.25 -26.99 -6.13
CA CYS A 428 -0.95 -25.58 -6.35
C CYS A 428 0.30 -25.43 -7.21
N ILE A 429 0.25 -24.51 -8.18
CA ILE A 429 1.37 -24.14 -9.04
C ILE A 429 1.75 -22.70 -8.70
N MET A 430 3.01 -22.48 -8.34
CA MET A 430 3.60 -21.17 -8.09
C MET A 430 4.45 -20.77 -9.29
N VAL A 431 4.26 -19.54 -9.76
CA VAL A 431 4.96 -18.97 -10.92
C VAL A 431 5.58 -17.63 -10.53
N THR A 432 6.88 -17.50 -10.84
CA THR A 432 7.61 -16.23 -10.69
C THR A 432 8.05 -15.76 -12.08
N ALA A 433 7.67 -14.53 -12.43
CA ALA A 433 7.90 -13.96 -13.74
C ALA A 433 8.31 -12.48 -13.67
N LEU A 434 9.03 -12.05 -14.69
CA LEU A 434 9.35 -10.65 -14.92
C LEU A 434 8.58 -10.15 -16.14
N CYS A 435 7.88 -9.02 -15.98
CA CYS A 435 7.42 -8.19 -17.08
C CYS A 435 8.33 -6.97 -17.18
N ALA A 436 9.16 -6.90 -18.22
CA ALA A 436 10.07 -5.78 -18.41
C ALA A 436 9.33 -4.54 -18.90
N GLY A 437 9.65 -3.39 -18.30
CA GLY A 437 9.11 -2.09 -18.67
C GLY A 437 8.00 -1.65 -17.71
N GLY A 438 8.38 -1.06 -16.58
CA GLY A 438 7.46 -0.54 -15.57
C GLY A 438 6.87 -1.62 -14.65
N ASP A 439 6.09 -1.14 -13.67
CA ASP A 439 5.57 -1.86 -12.51
C ASP A 439 5.04 -3.27 -12.83
N SER A 440 5.92 -4.26 -12.68
CA SER A 440 5.76 -5.59 -13.26
C SER A 440 4.58 -6.43 -12.74
N PRO A 441 4.12 -6.31 -11.48
CA PRO A 441 3.03 -7.16 -10.98
C PRO A 441 1.67 -6.78 -11.58
N GLN A 442 1.47 -5.51 -11.93
CA GLN A 442 0.16 -5.03 -12.40
C GLN A 442 -0.09 -5.34 -13.87
N LYS A 443 0.99 -5.47 -14.64
CA LYS A 443 0.95 -5.73 -16.08
C LYS A 443 0.79 -7.19 -16.46
N LEU A 444 1.07 -8.10 -15.54
CA LEU A 444 0.87 -9.53 -15.76
C LEU A 444 -0.62 -9.83 -15.54
N GLU A 445 -1.36 -9.96 -16.64
CA GLU A 445 -2.82 -10.08 -16.58
C GLU A 445 -3.27 -11.53 -16.33
N LYS A 446 -2.46 -12.53 -16.74
CA LYS A 446 -2.87 -13.94 -16.63
C LYS A 446 -1.70 -14.94 -16.67
N VAL A 447 -1.84 -16.03 -15.90
CA VAL A 447 -1.11 -17.29 -16.07
C VAL A 447 -2.09 -18.34 -16.60
N VAL A 448 -1.68 -19.13 -17.59
CA VAL A 448 -2.46 -20.29 -18.07
C VAL A 448 -1.56 -21.51 -18.06
N GLY A 449 -1.87 -22.49 -17.21
CA GLY A 449 -1.17 -23.78 -17.14
C GLY A 449 -1.99 -24.92 -17.76
N GLU A 450 -1.39 -25.67 -18.69
CA GLU A 450 -1.93 -26.93 -19.23
C GLU A 450 -1.00 -28.09 -18.85
N VAL A 451 -1.52 -29.14 -18.20
CA VAL A 451 -0.69 -30.23 -17.65
C VAL A 451 -0.35 -31.29 -18.70
N LEU A 452 -1.12 -31.42 -19.78
CA LEU A 452 -1.01 -32.55 -20.73
C LEU A 452 -1.40 -32.23 -22.20
N GLY A 453 -1.42 -30.95 -22.60
CA GLY A 453 -1.50 -30.57 -24.02
C GLY A 453 -2.82 -30.89 -24.76
N GLU A 454 -3.90 -31.24 -24.07
CA GLU A 454 -5.24 -31.25 -24.65
C GLU A 454 -6.01 -30.00 -24.19
N ARG A 455 -6.15 -29.05 -25.12
CA ARG A 455 -7.14 -27.96 -25.03
C ARG A 455 -8.52 -28.58 -25.04
N GLU A 456 -9.34 -28.25 -24.05
CA GLU A 456 -10.62 -27.55 -24.33
C GLU A 456 -11.38 -27.04 -23.10
N GLU A 457 -11.06 -27.44 -21.86
CA GLU A 457 -11.73 -26.88 -20.68
C GLU A 457 -10.76 -26.68 -19.51
N PRO A 458 -10.84 -25.56 -18.77
CA PRO A 458 -10.08 -25.39 -17.54
C PRO A 458 -10.37 -26.55 -16.59
N TYR A 459 -9.32 -27.10 -15.99
CA TYR A 459 -9.30 -28.37 -15.26
C TYR A 459 -10.13 -28.38 -13.95
N VAL A 460 -11.00 -27.41 -13.66
CA VAL A 460 -11.47 -27.14 -12.29
C VAL A 460 -12.92 -26.62 -12.23
N ASP A 461 -13.70 -27.15 -11.29
CA ASP A 461 -14.93 -26.51 -10.79
C ASP A 461 -14.53 -25.40 -9.79
N GLU A 462 -15.09 -24.20 -9.98
CA GLU A 462 -14.72 -22.94 -9.33
C GLU A 462 -14.65 -22.99 -7.80
N LEU A 463 -13.48 -22.61 -7.24
CA LEU A 463 -13.33 -21.83 -6.00
C LEU A 463 -11.88 -21.32 -5.94
N ASP A 464 -11.66 -20.15 -6.55
CA ASP A 464 -10.36 -19.54 -6.76
C ASP A 464 -10.02 -18.60 -5.59
N VAL A 465 -8.98 -18.92 -4.83
CA VAL A 465 -8.12 -17.81 -4.34
C VAL A 465 -7.64 -17.14 -5.63
N PRO A 466 -8.06 -15.89 -5.91
CA PRO A 466 -7.81 -15.31 -7.21
C PRO A 466 -6.30 -15.25 -7.42
N GLY A 467 -5.83 -15.84 -8.52
CA GLY A 467 -4.43 -15.74 -8.92
C GLY A 467 -4.09 -14.27 -9.11
N ARG A 468 -3.37 -13.69 -8.15
CA ARG A 468 -2.92 -12.30 -8.21
C ARG A 468 -1.42 -12.27 -8.09
N TRP A 469 -0.82 -11.37 -8.87
CA TRP A 469 0.62 -11.18 -8.85
C TRP A 469 1.03 -10.32 -7.67
N SER A 470 1.85 -10.85 -6.78
CA SER A 470 2.55 -10.08 -5.76
C SER A 470 3.86 -9.51 -6.31
N ALA A 471 4.21 -8.31 -5.86
CA ALA A 471 5.53 -7.74 -6.06
C ALA A 471 6.60 -8.55 -5.31
N LEU A 472 7.75 -8.77 -5.95
CA LEU A 472 8.92 -9.44 -5.39
C LEU A 472 10.20 -8.71 -5.82
N SER A 473 11.13 -8.46 -4.90
CA SER A 473 12.46 -7.97 -5.25
C SER A 473 13.36 -9.07 -5.80
N THR A 474 13.93 -8.89 -7.00
CA THR A 474 14.93 -9.79 -7.58
C THR A 474 16.38 -9.42 -7.23
N GLU A 475 17.32 -10.36 -7.40
CA GLU A 475 18.77 -10.07 -7.27
C GLU A 475 19.29 -9.04 -8.28
N GLN A 476 18.55 -8.82 -9.38
CA GLN A 476 18.90 -7.85 -10.43
C GLN A 476 18.45 -6.43 -10.08
N GLY A 477 17.83 -6.22 -8.92
CA GLY A 477 17.26 -4.93 -8.51
C GLY A 477 16.02 -4.53 -9.30
N LEU A 478 15.34 -5.51 -9.89
CA LEU A 478 14.05 -5.35 -10.57
C LEU A 478 12.93 -5.88 -9.67
N VAL A 479 11.74 -5.28 -9.80
CA VAL A 479 10.52 -5.85 -9.22
C VAL A 479 9.98 -6.90 -10.18
N ALA A 480 9.70 -8.10 -9.69
CA ALA A 480 9.07 -9.20 -10.40
C ALA A 480 7.67 -9.48 -9.84
N GLY A 481 6.90 -10.27 -10.57
CA GLY A 481 5.62 -10.82 -10.12
C GLY A 481 5.80 -12.26 -9.62
N LYS A 482 5.13 -12.61 -8.52
CA LYS A 482 4.89 -13.99 -8.09
C LYS A 482 3.39 -14.23 -7.98
N THR A 483 2.88 -15.35 -8.47
CA THR A 483 1.46 -15.73 -8.32
C THR A 483 1.34 -17.24 -8.16
N PHE A 484 0.25 -17.69 -7.58
CA PHE A 484 -0.09 -19.11 -7.55
C PHE A 484 -1.54 -19.36 -7.94
N GLU A 485 -1.78 -20.56 -8.45
CA GLU A 485 -3.11 -21.08 -8.71
C GLU A 485 -3.21 -22.47 -8.07
N CYS A 486 -4.32 -22.71 -7.37
CA CYS A 486 -4.62 -23.98 -6.71
C CYS A 486 -5.85 -24.60 -7.34
N TYR A 487 -5.82 -25.91 -7.55
CA TYR A 487 -6.93 -26.64 -8.16
C TYR A 487 -7.20 -27.96 -7.46
N TRP A 488 -8.48 -28.33 -7.43
CA TRP A 488 -8.94 -29.65 -7.03
C TRP A 488 -8.70 -30.62 -8.17
N PRO A 489 -7.88 -31.65 -7.98
CA PRO A 489 -7.56 -32.52 -9.08
C PRO A 489 -8.71 -33.50 -9.34
N LYS A 490 -9.18 -33.58 -10.59
CA LYS A 490 -10.26 -34.51 -10.96
C LYS A 490 -9.76 -35.96 -11.01
N PRO A 491 -10.53 -36.95 -10.50
CA PRO A 491 -10.12 -38.36 -10.46
C PRO A 491 -9.66 -38.92 -11.82
N GLU A 492 -10.31 -38.52 -12.92
CA GLU A 492 -9.99 -38.91 -14.29
C GLU A 492 -8.57 -38.49 -14.71
N ASN A 493 -8.05 -37.37 -14.19
CA ASN A 493 -6.72 -36.87 -14.53
C ASN A 493 -5.60 -37.74 -13.93
N PHE A 494 -5.87 -38.40 -12.80
CA PHE A 494 -4.91 -39.32 -12.18
C PHE A 494 -4.74 -40.62 -12.95
N ALA A 495 -5.75 -41.04 -13.72
CA ALA A 495 -5.61 -42.18 -14.62
C ALA A 495 -4.53 -41.90 -15.69
N GLN A 496 -4.48 -40.66 -16.20
CA GLN A 496 -3.48 -40.23 -17.17
C GLN A 496 -2.09 -40.07 -16.54
N LEU A 497 -2.01 -39.44 -15.35
CA LEU A 497 -0.75 -39.34 -14.59
C LEU A 497 -0.15 -40.71 -14.21
N ARG A 498 -0.98 -41.74 -14.00
CA ARG A 498 -0.53 -43.13 -13.75
C ARG A 498 -0.05 -43.85 -15.02
N ALA A 499 -0.59 -43.49 -16.19
CA ALA A 499 -0.29 -44.16 -17.45
C ALA A 499 1.06 -43.70 -18.04
N GLU A 500 1.49 -42.49 -17.71
CA GLU A 500 2.76 -41.91 -18.15
C GLU A 500 3.88 -42.11 -17.13
N ASP A 501 5.13 -42.17 -17.62
CA ASP A 501 6.30 -42.15 -16.73
C ASP A 501 6.31 -40.79 -15.99
N PRO A 502 6.37 -40.74 -14.64
CA PRO A 502 6.39 -39.50 -13.89
C PRO A 502 7.43 -38.46 -14.38
N GLY A 503 8.54 -38.89 -14.99
CA GLY A 503 9.55 -38.00 -15.58
C GLY A 503 9.21 -37.42 -16.97
N ALA A 504 8.18 -37.95 -17.63
CA ALA A 504 7.74 -37.53 -18.96
C ALA A 504 6.77 -36.34 -18.92
N LEU A 505 6.10 -36.12 -17.78
CA LEU A 505 5.05 -35.11 -17.64
C LEU A 505 5.62 -33.67 -17.72
N ARG A 506 4.86 -32.77 -18.36
CA ARG A 506 5.25 -31.38 -18.59
C ARG A 506 4.09 -30.42 -18.32
N PHE A 507 4.32 -29.31 -17.62
CA PHE A 507 3.42 -28.17 -17.67
C PHE A 507 3.72 -27.34 -18.91
N LEU A 508 2.70 -26.96 -19.66
CA LEU A 508 2.76 -25.89 -20.65
C LEU A 508 2.18 -24.64 -20.00
N ILE A 509 3.03 -23.67 -19.63
CA ILE A 509 2.58 -22.43 -19.00
C ILE A 509 2.72 -21.28 -19.98
N THR A 510 1.64 -20.51 -20.15
CA THR A 510 1.59 -19.28 -20.94
C THR A 510 1.40 -18.08 -20.02
N LEU A 511 2.31 -17.12 -20.12
CA LEU A 511 2.21 -15.82 -19.47
C LEU A 511 1.65 -14.80 -20.45
N GLU A 512 0.65 -14.04 -20.01
CA GLU A 512 0.03 -12.97 -20.79
C GLU A 512 0.20 -11.62 -20.08
N ALA A 513 0.66 -10.60 -20.83
CA ALA A 513 0.67 -9.21 -20.40
C ALA A 513 0.13 -8.33 -21.53
N ARG A 514 -0.64 -7.30 -21.15
CA ARG A 514 -1.21 -6.36 -22.13
C ARG A 514 -0.09 -5.61 -22.84
N GLY A 515 -0.04 -5.73 -24.17
CA GLY A 515 0.95 -5.05 -24.99
C GLY A 515 2.20 -5.89 -25.30
N ALA A 516 2.33 -7.07 -24.69
CA ALA A 516 3.39 -8.03 -24.95
C ALA A 516 2.88 -9.26 -25.72
N ASP A 517 3.78 -9.91 -26.46
CA ASP A 517 3.51 -11.24 -27.01
C ASP A 517 3.44 -12.27 -25.86
N PRO A 518 2.44 -13.18 -25.85
CA PRO A 518 2.37 -14.23 -24.85
C PRO A 518 3.65 -15.07 -24.82
N HIS A 519 4.12 -15.40 -23.62
CA HIS A 519 5.31 -16.21 -23.43
C HIS A 519 4.94 -17.60 -22.93
N THR A 520 4.99 -18.58 -23.82
CA THR A 520 4.69 -19.98 -23.52
C THR A 520 5.98 -20.79 -23.36
N GLN A 521 6.07 -21.56 -22.27
CA GLN A 521 7.19 -22.46 -22.00
C GLN A 521 6.72 -23.79 -21.41
N GLU A 522 7.42 -24.86 -21.78
CA GLU A 522 7.24 -26.20 -21.19
C GLU A 522 8.18 -26.42 -19.99
N PHE A 523 7.66 -27.01 -18.93
CA PHE A 523 8.40 -27.30 -17.70
C PHE A 523 8.23 -28.76 -17.26
N PRO A 524 9.30 -29.48 -16.90
CA PRO A 524 9.18 -30.81 -16.29
C PRO A 524 8.44 -30.73 -14.96
N ILE A 525 7.47 -31.63 -14.77
CA ILE A 525 6.84 -31.84 -13.46
C ILE A 525 7.79 -32.68 -12.61
N ASP A 526 7.96 -32.32 -11.34
CA ASP A 526 8.72 -33.11 -10.39
C ASP A 526 8.12 -34.53 -10.26
N PRO A 527 8.86 -35.60 -10.58
CA PRO A 527 8.38 -36.98 -10.46
C PRO A 527 7.95 -37.35 -9.03
N ASP A 528 8.58 -36.77 -8.02
CA ASP A 528 8.21 -37.02 -6.62
C ASP A 528 6.88 -36.35 -6.29
N PHE A 529 6.63 -35.15 -6.83
CA PHE A 529 5.32 -34.50 -6.74
C PHE A 529 4.21 -35.36 -7.36
N VAL A 530 4.42 -35.86 -8.59
CA VAL A 530 3.45 -36.71 -9.29
C VAL A 530 3.11 -37.95 -8.46
N ARG A 531 4.13 -38.60 -7.89
CA ARG A 531 3.94 -39.78 -7.03
C ARG A 531 3.07 -39.45 -5.81
N ARG A 532 3.40 -38.37 -5.08
CA ARG A 532 2.61 -37.93 -3.92
C ARG A 532 1.17 -37.60 -4.30
N ALA A 533 0.96 -36.97 -5.46
CA ALA A 533 -0.37 -36.63 -5.94
C ALA A 533 -1.19 -37.90 -6.25
N ILE A 534 -0.57 -38.89 -6.90
CA ILE A 534 -1.21 -40.20 -7.15
C ILE A 534 -1.53 -40.94 -5.85
N GLU A 535 -0.64 -40.91 -4.86
CA GLU A 535 -0.84 -41.53 -3.55
C GLU A 535 -1.97 -40.85 -2.76
N ARG A 536 -2.09 -39.52 -2.85
CA ARG A 536 -3.08 -38.74 -2.11
C ARG A 536 -4.48 -38.79 -2.73
N PHE A 537 -4.56 -38.68 -4.06
CA PHE A 537 -5.81 -38.41 -4.78
C PHE A 537 -6.20 -39.49 -5.76
N GLY A 538 -5.26 -40.37 -6.13
CA GLY A 538 -5.59 -41.47 -7.01
C GLY A 538 -6.68 -42.33 -6.36
N PRO A 539 -7.67 -42.83 -7.12
CA PRO A 539 -8.69 -43.69 -6.54
C PRO A 539 -8.01 -44.85 -5.80
N ASP A 540 -8.53 -45.15 -4.61
CA ASP A 540 -8.29 -46.41 -3.93
C ASP A 540 -8.66 -47.50 -4.93
N THR A 541 -7.64 -48.06 -5.58
CA THR A 541 -7.83 -49.24 -6.41
C THR A 541 -8.07 -50.41 -5.47
N GLU A 542 -9.35 -50.67 -5.18
CA GLU A 542 -9.84 -52.05 -5.06
C GLU A 542 -10.24 -52.60 -6.43
#